data_AF-A0A8D8NMG7-F1
#
_entry.id   AF-A0A8D8NMG7-F1
#
_cell.length_a   1.000
_cell.length_b   1.000
_cell.length_c   1.000
_cell.angle_alpha   90.00
_cell.angle_beta   90.00
_cell.angle_gamma   90.00
#
_symmetry.space_group_name_H-M   'P 1'
#
loop_
_entity.id
_entity.type
_entity.pdbx_description
1 polymer ?
#
loop_
_entity_poly.entity_id
_entity_poly.type
_entity_poly.pdbx_seq_one_letter_code
_entity_poly.pdbx_strand_id
1 'polypeptide(L)'
;MKWLVCFAGILVVLIAVNADVSHIVQENPVTEVCLRCICEASSDCDPTVRCTGEVCGMFRITWAYWSDAGKPVLQGDSPDSQSAYANCANDPQCAAATVQGYMRKFGQV
;
A
#
# COMPACT_ATOMS: atom_id res chain seq x y z
N MET A 1 37.16 -24.57 32.33
CA MET A 1 35.72 -24.58 32.70
C MET A 1 35.04 -23.21 32.58
N LYS A 2 35.67 -22.08 32.94
CA LYS A 2 35.03 -20.74 32.92
C LYS A 2 34.66 -20.20 31.52
N TRP A 3 35.43 -20.52 30.48
CA TRP A 3 35.16 -20.03 29.12
C TRP A 3 33.95 -20.70 28.44
N LEU A 4 33.63 -21.95 28.80
CA LEU A 4 32.47 -22.69 28.27
C LEU A 4 31.14 -22.06 28.70
N VAL A 5 31.10 -21.44 29.89
CA VAL A 5 29.90 -20.77 30.43
C VAL A 5 29.59 -19.48 29.67
N CYS A 6 30.62 -18.77 29.19
CA CYS A 6 30.45 -17.56 28.39
C CYS A 6 29.92 -17.86 26.98
N PHE A 7 30.45 -18.92 26.32
CA PHE A 7 29.98 -19.31 24.99
C PHE A 7 28.52 -19.81 25.01
N ALA A 8 28.13 -20.56 26.04
CA ALA A 8 26.74 -20.97 26.24
C ALA A 8 25.81 -19.78 26.47
N GLY A 9 26.24 -18.79 27.28
CA GLY A 9 25.47 -17.57 27.50
C GLY A 9 25.29 -16.72 26.24
N ILE A 10 26.32 -16.60 25.40
CA ILE A 10 26.24 -15.87 24.12
C ILE A 10 25.31 -16.58 23.12
N LEU A 11 25.35 -17.92 23.06
CA LEU A 11 24.48 -18.69 22.18
C LEU A 11 22.99 -18.56 22.58
N VAL A 12 22.68 -18.58 23.89
CA VAL A 12 21.30 -18.41 24.40
C VAL A 12 20.75 -17.00 24.09
N VAL A 13 21.59 -15.97 24.17
CA VAL A 13 21.19 -14.59 23.81
C VAL A 13 20.90 -14.46 22.31
N LEU A 14 21.65 -15.16 21.45
CA LEU A 14 21.42 -15.15 19.99
C LEU A 14 20.13 -15.88 19.57
N ILE A 15 19.68 -16.87 20.33
CA ILE A 15 18.42 -17.59 20.05
C ILE A 15 17.21 -16.78 20.57
N ALA A 16 17.40 -15.97 21.63
CA ALA A 16 16.35 -15.11 22.19
C ALA A 16 16.04 -13.85 21.36
N VAL A 17 16.90 -13.48 20.38
CA VAL A 17 16.63 -12.37 19.44
C VAL A 17 15.85 -12.80 18.19
N ASN A 18 15.41 -14.05 18.10
CA ASN A 18 14.38 -14.45 17.15
C ASN A 18 13.01 -13.93 17.64
N ALA A 19 12.86 -12.60 17.67
CA ALA A 19 11.57 -11.96 17.74
C ALA A 19 10.79 -12.38 16.49
N ASP A 20 9.58 -12.89 16.68
CA ASP A 20 8.66 -13.26 15.60
C ASP A 20 8.32 -11.98 14.79
N VAL A 21 8.97 -11.76 13.65
CA VAL A 21 8.74 -10.63 12.71
C VAL A 21 7.52 -10.93 11.81
N SER A 22 6.53 -11.64 12.32
CA SER A 22 5.31 -11.99 11.57
C SER A 22 4.28 -10.85 11.58
N HIS A 23 4.44 -9.83 12.42
CA HIS A 23 3.46 -8.76 12.63
C HIS A 23 3.68 -7.45 11.85
N ILE A 24 4.67 -7.34 10.96
CA ILE A 24 4.97 -6.08 10.23
C ILE A 24 4.56 -6.10 8.75
N VAL A 25 3.88 -7.15 8.29
CA VAL A 25 3.28 -7.14 6.95
C VAL A 25 1.89 -6.51 7.06
N GLN A 26 1.75 -5.27 6.59
CA GLN A 26 0.44 -4.70 6.36
C GLN A 26 -0.20 -5.48 5.21
N GLU A 27 -0.96 -6.52 5.55
CA GLU A 27 -1.73 -7.32 4.59
C GLU A 27 -2.54 -6.39 3.68
N ASN A 28 -2.34 -6.55 2.38
CA ASN A 28 -3.11 -5.87 1.36
C ASN A 28 -4.45 -6.61 1.22
N PRO A 29 -5.59 -6.02 1.63
CA PRO A 29 -6.87 -6.73 1.69
C PRO A 29 -7.42 -7.09 0.31
N VAL A 30 -6.90 -6.50 -0.76
CA VAL A 30 -7.29 -6.77 -2.15
C VAL A 30 -6.19 -7.58 -2.82
N THR A 31 -6.53 -8.73 -3.40
CA THR A 31 -5.56 -9.53 -4.17
C THR A 31 -5.20 -8.83 -5.48
N GLU A 32 -4.04 -9.16 -6.06
CA GLU A 32 -3.65 -8.65 -7.37
C GLU A 32 -4.66 -9.00 -8.48
N VAL A 33 -5.25 -10.20 -8.41
CA VAL A 33 -6.31 -10.62 -9.34
C VAL A 33 -7.52 -9.70 -9.23
N CYS A 34 -7.95 -9.36 -8.02
CA CYS A 34 -9.07 -8.45 -7.81
C CYS A 34 -8.72 -7.03 -8.29
N LEU A 35 -7.52 -6.53 -8.00
CA LEU A 35 -7.05 -5.24 -8.51
C LEU A 35 -7.07 -5.17 -10.04
N ARG A 36 -6.61 -6.23 -10.72
CA ARG A 36 -6.68 -6.33 -12.18
C ARG A 36 -8.13 -6.26 -12.68
N CYS A 37 -9.04 -7.02 -12.08
CA CYS A 37 -10.47 -6.98 -12.47
C CYS A 37 -11.09 -5.59 -12.29
N ILE A 38 -10.78 -4.88 -11.18
CA ILE A 38 -11.27 -3.52 -10.95
C ILE A 38 -10.76 -2.57 -12.03
N CYS A 39 -9.47 -2.68 -12.36
CA CYS A 39 -8.79 -1.87 -13.36
C CYS A 39 -9.32 -2.12 -14.78
N GLU A 40 -9.52 -3.38 -15.17
CA GLU A 40 -10.12 -3.79 -16.45
C GLU A 40 -11.55 -3.23 -16.57
N ALA A 41 -12.38 -3.41 -15.54
CA ALA A 41 -13.75 -2.89 -15.53
C ALA A 41 -13.83 -1.35 -15.55
N SER A 42 -12.81 -0.67 -15.03
CA SER A 42 -12.78 0.79 -14.91
C SER A 42 -12.33 1.49 -16.19
N SER A 43 -11.33 0.94 -16.87
CA SER A 43 -10.74 1.58 -18.06
C SER A 43 -9.98 0.62 -18.99
N ASP A 44 -10.26 -0.68 -18.95
CA ASP A 44 -9.46 -1.70 -19.63
C ASP A 44 -7.96 -1.66 -19.25
N CYS A 45 -7.68 -1.25 -18.00
CA CYS A 45 -6.33 -1.01 -17.52
C CYS A 45 -5.46 -0.08 -18.39
N ASP A 46 -6.06 0.83 -19.17
CA ASP A 46 -5.33 1.78 -19.99
C ASP A 46 -4.55 2.81 -19.14
N PRO A 47 -3.19 2.75 -19.09
CA PRO A 47 -2.38 3.67 -18.29
C PRO A 47 -2.30 5.08 -18.90
N THR A 48 -2.88 5.29 -20.08
CA THR A 48 -2.91 6.59 -20.74
C THR A 48 -4.09 7.44 -20.26
N VAL A 49 -5.11 6.82 -19.65
CA VAL A 49 -6.26 7.51 -19.06
C VAL A 49 -5.79 8.46 -17.96
N ARG A 50 -6.09 9.75 -18.16
CA ARG A 50 -5.80 10.81 -17.20
C ARG A 50 -7.06 11.24 -16.45
N CYS A 51 -7.09 12.47 -15.96
CA CYS A 51 -8.26 13.03 -15.32
C CYS A 51 -9.32 13.48 -16.33
N THR A 52 -10.58 13.14 -16.07
CA THR A 52 -11.75 13.67 -16.77
C THR A 52 -12.69 14.26 -15.72
N GLY A 53 -12.66 15.59 -15.57
CA GLY A 53 -13.31 16.26 -14.44
C GLY A 53 -12.66 15.82 -13.12
N GLU A 54 -13.50 15.43 -12.15
CA GLU A 54 -13.07 15.04 -10.79
C GLU A 54 -12.56 13.59 -10.68
N VAL A 55 -12.55 12.83 -11.79
CA VAL A 55 -12.20 11.40 -11.82
C VAL A 55 -10.89 11.19 -12.56
N CYS A 56 -9.93 10.51 -11.94
CA CYS A 56 -8.57 10.35 -12.47
C CYS A 56 -8.12 8.89 -12.60
N GLY A 57 -7.30 8.64 -13.62
CA GLY A 57 -6.54 7.41 -13.80
C GLY A 57 -7.36 6.18 -14.19
N MET A 58 -6.64 5.07 -14.40
CA MET A 58 -7.23 3.80 -14.84
C MET A 58 -8.18 3.15 -13.82
N PHE A 59 -7.99 3.45 -12.53
CA PHE A 59 -8.90 3.00 -11.47
C PHE A 59 -10.10 3.94 -11.26
N ARG A 60 -10.25 4.99 -12.09
CA ARG A 60 -11.36 5.97 -12.03
C ARG A 60 -11.58 6.50 -10.61
N ILE A 61 -10.49 6.92 -9.96
CA ILE A 61 -10.46 7.36 -8.57
C ILE A 61 -10.98 8.80 -8.49
N THR A 62 -11.74 9.12 -7.44
CA THR A 62 -12.12 10.51 -7.09
C THR A 62 -11.25 11.04 -5.96
N TRP A 63 -11.20 12.37 -5.79
CA TRP A 63 -10.46 12.97 -4.66
C TRP A 63 -10.93 12.43 -3.30
N ALA A 64 -12.24 12.27 -3.11
CA ALA A 64 -12.80 11.75 -1.86
C ALA A 64 -12.36 10.31 -1.59
N TYR A 65 -12.43 9.44 -2.60
CA TYR A 65 -11.97 8.04 -2.50
C TYR A 65 -10.47 7.98 -2.13
N TRP A 66 -9.65 8.80 -2.77
CA TRP A 66 -8.23 8.92 -2.46
C TRP A 66 -7.95 9.44 -1.05
N SER A 67 -8.70 10.46 -0.61
CA SER A 67 -8.59 11.01 0.74
C SER A 67 -8.98 9.97 1.79
N ASP A 68 -10.03 9.22 1.53
CA ASP A 68 -10.53 8.18 2.42
C ASP A 68 -9.57 7.00 2.55
N ALA A 69 -8.81 6.70 1.50
CA ALA A 69 -7.76 5.69 1.48
C ALA A 69 -6.50 6.07 2.30
N GLY A 70 -6.46 7.27 2.87
CA GLY A 70 -5.30 7.77 3.63
C GLY A 70 -4.34 8.64 2.81
N LYS A 71 -4.80 9.16 1.66
CA LYS A 71 -4.02 10.07 0.81
C LYS A 71 -2.62 9.54 0.43
N PRO A 72 -2.51 8.33 -0.15
CA PRO A 72 -1.21 7.83 -0.62
C PRO A 72 -0.64 8.79 -1.67
N VAL A 73 0.69 8.95 -1.69
CA VAL A 73 1.37 9.85 -2.61
C VAL A 73 2.59 9.19 -3.23
N LEU A 74 3.05 9.75 -4.34
CA LEU A 74 4.34 9.39 -4.92
C LEU A 74 5.50 9.81 -4.00
N GLN A 75 6.65 9.17 -4.16
CA GLN A 75 7.84 9.52 -3.40
C GLN A 75 8.23 10.98 -3.66
N GLY A 76 8.36 11.76 -2.59
CA GLY A 76 8.72 13.19 -2.67
C GLY A 76 7.53 14.13 -2.82
N ASP A 77 6.31 13.62 -3.02
CA ASP A 77 5.09 14.43 -2.96
C ASP A 77 4.61 14.60 -1.50
N SER A 78 3.79 15.63 -1.28
CA SER A 78 3.10 15.87 -0.01
C SER A 78 1.62 15.54 -0.13
N PRO A 79 1.00 14.81 0.83
CA PRO A 79 -0.45 14.54 0.85
C PRO A 79 -1.35 15.78 0.85
N ASP A 80 -0.80 16.95 1.21
CA ASP A 80 -1.53 18.22 1.22
C ASP A 80 -1.29 19.07 -0.05
N SER A 81 -0.46 18.59 -0.99
CA SER A 81 -0.27 19.24 -2.28
C SER A 81 -1.54 19.12 -3.13
N GLN A 82 -1.90 20.19 -3.83
CA GLN A 82 -3.03 20.21 -4.76
C GLN A 82 -2.85 19.22 -5.92
N SER A 83 -1.61 18.88 -6.27
CA SER A 83 -1.30 17.91 -7.34
C SER A 83 -1.26 16.46 -6.86
N ALA A 84 -1.15 16.21 -5.54
CA ALA A 84 -0.87 14.88 -5.00
C ALA A 84 -1.91 13.83 -5.38
N TYR A 85 -3.19 14.22 -5.31
CA TYR A 85 -4.31 13.38 -5.74
C TYR A 85 -4.15 12.96 -7.20
N ALA A 86 -4.02 13.93 -8.12
CA ALA A 86 -3.95 13.64 -9.55
C ALA A 86 -2.67 12.87 -9.92
N ASN A 87 -1.54 13.21 -9.29
CA ASN A 87 -0.27 12.50 -9.46
C ASN A 87 -0.40 11.03 -9.06
N CYS A 88 -0.96 10.76 -7.87
CA CYS A 88 -1.14 9.41 -7.37
C CYS A 88 -2.16 8.60 -8.18
N ALA A 89 -3.33 9.19 -8.47
CA ALA A 89 -4.39 8.50 -9.20
C ALA A 89 -3.98 8.12 -10.64
N ASN A 90 -3.09 8.89 -11.27
CA ASN A 90 -2.57 8.60 -12.60
C ASN A 90 -1.33 7.69 -12.60
N ASP A 91 -0.79 7.33 -11.44
CA ASP A 91 0.30 6.35 -11.31
C ASP A 91 -0.27 4.97 -10.97
N PRO A 92 0.11 3.90 -11.70
CA PRO A 92 -0.44 2.56 -11.47
C PRO A 92 -0.31 2.03 -10.05
N GLN A 93 0.86 2.23 -9.42
CA GLN A 93 1.14 1.65 -8.12
C GLN A 93 0.47 2.47 -7.02
N CYS A 94 0.52 3.80 -7.12
CA CYS A 94 -0.14 4.68 -6.16
C CYS A 94 -1.68 4.59 -6.23
N ALA A 95 -2.23 4.45 -7.44
CA ALA A 95 -3.66 4.20 -7.63
C ALA A 95 -4.08 2.85 -7.03
N ALA A 96 -3.30 1.78 -7.24
CA ALA A 96 -3.57 0.49 -6.58
C ALA A 96 -3.48 0.61 -5.04
N ALA A 97 -2.49 1.32 -4.52
CA ALA A 97 -2.37 1.60 -3.08
C ALA A 97 -3.58 2.38 -2.54
N THR A 98 -4.18 3.25 -3.36
CA THR A 98 -5.43 3.94 -3.03
C THR A 98 -6.59 2.95 -2.88
N VAL A 99 -6.76 2.02 -3.81
CA VAL A 99 -7.79 0.97 -3.70
C VAL A 99 -7.55 0.11 -2.45
N GLN A 100 -6.31 -0.29 -2.19
CA GLN A 100 -5.95 -1.05 -0.98
C GLN A 100 -6.30 -0.29 0.31
N GLY A 101 -5.94 1.00 0.39
CA GLY A 101 -6.22 1.83 1.55
C GLY A 101 -7.72 2.00 1.80
N TYR A 102 -8.50 2.22 0.74
CA TYR A 102 -9.95 2.35 0.84
C TYR A 102 -10.59 1.04 1.31
N MET A 103 -10.23 -0.10 0.70
CA MET A 103 -10.77 -1.41 1.07
C MET A 103 -10.32 -1.84 2.47
N ARG A 104 -9.14 -1.42 2.92
CA ARG A 104 -8.71 -1.63 4.31
C ARG A 104 -9.62 -0.91 5.30
N LYS A 105 -10.10 0.28 4.96
CA LYS A 105 -10.95 1.10 5.83
C LYS A 105 -12.42 0.67 5.78
N PHE A 106 -12.93 0.28 4.61
CA PHE A 106 -14.37 0.09 4.37
C PHE A 106 -14.77 -1.26 3.78
N GLY A 107 -13.81 -2.12 3.41
CA GLY A 107 -14.07 -3.38 2.72
C GLY A 107 -14.35 -4.58 3.63
N GLN A 108 -14.27 -4.41 4.96
CA GLN A 108 -14.62 -5.46 5.92
C GLN A 108 -16.13 -5.41 6.18
N VAL A 109 -16.84 -6.48 5.80
CA VAL A 109 -18.27 -6.71 6.06
C VAL A 109 -18.48 -7.99 6.86
#